data_AF-A0A0G4MS76-F1
#
_entry.id   AF-A0A0G4MS76-F1
#
_cell.length_a   1.000
_cell.length_b   1.000
_cell.length_c   1.000
_cell.angle_alpha   90.00
_cell.angle_beta   90.00
_cell.angle_gamma   90.00
#
_symmetry.space_group_name_H-M   'P 1'
#
loop_
_entity.id
_entity.type
_entity.pdbx_description
1 polymer ?
#
loop_
_entity_poly.entity_id
_entity_poly.type
_entity_poly.pdbx_seq_one_letter_code
_entity_poly.pdbx_strand_id
1 'polypeptide(L)'
;MSRDTVVMAVKQNNLAKLLERDQLLVARRRNPGFRLRAFEELPIKFAPTYKYDVGTDDYDTSEKRRSPAWCDRLLYRGRGRIKQLDY
;
A
#
# COMPACT_ATOMS: atom_id res chain seq x y z
N MET A 1 10.34 9.97 2.91
CA MET A 1 10.22 10.17 1.46
C MET A 1 9.24 11.32 1.29
N SER A 2 9.57 12.34 0.49
CA SER A 2 8.65 13.48 0.31
C SER A 2 7.44 13.07 -0.54
N ARG A 3 6.33 13.78 -0.41
CA ARG A 3 5.13 13.57 -1.22
C ARG A 3 5.44 13.55 -2.71
N ASP A 4 6.21 14.53 -3.19
CA ASP A 4 6.49 14.65 -4.62
C ASP A 4 7.33 13.48 -5.14
N THR A 5 8.24 12.95 -4.31
CA THR A 5 8.96 11.72 -4.63
C THR A 5 8.02 10.52 -4.74
N VAL A 6 7.02 10.42 -3.85
CA VAL A 6 6.02 9.35 -3.90
C VAL A 6 5.20 9.46 -5.18
N VAL A 7 4.67 10.64 -5.50
CA VAL A 7 3.88 10.87 -6.71
C VAL A 7 4.69 10.59 -7.97
N MET A 8 5.96 11.01 -8.05
CA MET A 8 6.83 10.68 -9.18
C MET A 8 7.05 9.18 -9.33
N ALA A 9 7.26 8.45 -8.23
CA ALA A 9 7.43 7.00 -8.27
C ALA A 9 6.15 6.28 -8.72
N VAL A 10 4.96 6.76 -8.32
CA VAL A 10 3.69 6.23 -8.83
C VAL A 10 3.57 6.47 -10.33
N LYS A 11 3.86 7.68 -10.82
CA LYS A 11 3.84 8.00 -12.26
C LYS A 11 4.81 7.14 -13.09
N GLN A 12 5.94 6.76 -12.50
CA GLN A 12 6.93 5.86 -13.10
C GLN A 12 6.58 4.37 -12.94
N ASN A 13 5.43 4.05 -12.33
CA ASN A 13 5.04 2.70 -11.94
C ASN A 13 6.09 1.97 -11.08
N ASN A 14 6.93 2.72 -10.35
CA ASN A 14 7.95 2.18 -9.47
C ASN A 14 7.36 1.88 -8.08
N LEU A 15 6.35 1.01 -8.06
CA LEU A 15 5.60 0.67 -6.86
C LEU A 15 6.47 -0.10 -5.84
N ALA A 16 7.41 -0.92 -6.32
CA ALA A 16 8.32 -1.69 -5.48
C ALA A 16 9.11 -0.79 -4.50
N LYS A 17 9.65 0.33 -4.99
CA LYS A 17 10.38 1.32 -4.17
C LYS A 17 9.50 1.92 -3.07
N LEU A 18 8.20 2.08 -3.33
CA LEU A 18 7.24 2.61 -2.36
C LEU A 18 6.86 1.53 -1.33
N LEU A 19 6.60 0.29 -1.78
CA LEU A 19 6.24 -0.85 -0.94
C LEU A 19 7.37 -1.23 0.03
N GLU A 20 8.64 -0.99 -0.32
CA GLU A 20 9.77 -1.15 0.61
C GLU A 20 9.62 -0.30 1.89
N ARG A 21 8.89 0.82 1.79
CA ARG A 21 8.67 1.78 2.87
C ARG A 21 7.22 1.78 3.38
N ASP A 22 6.36 0.92 2.85
CA ASP A 22 4.99 0.75 3.33
C ASP A 22 5.01 0.35 4.81
N GLN A 23 4.32 1.12 5.65
CA GLN A 23 4.42 0.97 7.11
C GLN A 23 3.90 -0.40 7.58
N LEU A 24 2.84 -0.93 6.97
CA LEU A 24 2.31 -2.25 7.31
C LEU A 24 3.29 -3.36 6.94
N LEU A 25 3.84 -3.34 5.72
CA LEU A 25 4.84 -4.32 5.29
C LEU A 25 6.14 -4.23 6.11
N VAL A 26 6.59 -3.01 6.43
CA VAL A 26 7.77 -2.80 7.30
C VAL A 26 7.51 -3.33 8.70
N ALA A 27 6.34 -3.04 9.31
CA ALA A 27 5.98 -3.54 10.63
C ALA A 27 5.92 -5.07 10.66
N ARG A 28 5.30 -5.71 9.65
CA ARG A 28 5.24 -7.18 9.52
C ARG A 28 6.64 -7.80 9.40
N ARG A 29 7.56 -7.16 8.68
CA ARG A 29 8.95 -7.65 8.53
C ARG A 29 9.79 -7.47 9.79
N ARG A 30 9.66 -6.33 10.48
CA ARG A 30 10.56 -5.93 11.58
C ARG A 30 10.10 -6.35 12.97
N ASN A 31 8.80 -6.59 13.17
CA ASN A 31 8.26 -6.94 14.48
C ASN A 31 7.77 -8.40 14.48
N PRO A 32 8.54 -9.33 15.10
CA PRO A 32 8.17 -10.73 15.17
C PRO A 32 6.82 -11.01 15.85
N GLY A 33 6.40 -10.15 16.78
CA GLY A 33 5.14 -10.23 17.52
C GLY A 33 4.00 -9.43 16.90
N PHE A 34 4.17 -8.89 15.68
CA PHE A 34 3.12 -8.13 15.03
C PHE A 34 1.91 -9.02 14.72
N ARG A 35 0.71 -8.61 15.16
CA ARG A 35 -0.51 -9.43 15.11
C ARG A 35 -0.84 -9.92 13.69
N LEU A 36 -0.56 -9.11 12.67
CA LEU A 36 -0.84 -9.44 11.26
C LEU A 36 0.30 -10.22 10.58
N ARG A 37 1.36 -10.62 11.31
CA ARG A 37 2.48 -11.38 10.73
C ARG A 37 2.06 -12.76 10.24
N ALA A 38 1.09 -13.39 10.91
CA ALA A 38 0.57 -14.71 10.57
C ALA A 38 -0.45 -14.70 9.40
N PHE A 39 -0.77 -13.51 8.87
CA PHE A 39 -1.65 -13.36 7.72
C PHE A 39 -0.82 -13.29 6.44
N GLU A 40 -1.43 -13.68 5.33
CA GLU A 40 -0.92 -13.61 3.98
C GLU A 40 -1.65 -12.48 3.23
N GLU A 41 -0.98 -11.93 2.22
CA GLU A 41 -1.48 -10.85 1.37
C GLU A 41 -0.93 -11.12 -0.03
N LEU A 42 -1.75 -10.99 -1.09
CA LEU A 42 -1.20 -11.07 -2.44
C LEU A 42 -0.17 -9.93 -2.69
N PRO A 43 0.67 -10.03 -3.73
CA PRO A 43 1.54 -8.93 -4.12
C PRO A 43 0.73 -7.72 -4.63
N ILE A 44 0.94 -6.55 -4.04
CA ILE A 44 0.33 -5.29 -4.47
C ILE A 44 0.93 -4.87 -5.82
N LYS A 45 0.09 -4.78 -6.85
CA LYS A 45 0.46 -4.39 -8.21
C LYS A 45 -0.30 -3.15 -8.72
N PHE A 46 -1.10 -2.53 -7.85
CA PHE A 46 -1.91 -1.35 -8.15
C PHE A 46 -1.36 -0.11 -7.43
N ALA A 47 -1.67 1.07 -7.97
CA ALA A 47 -1.25 2.35 -7.41
C ALA A 47 -1.84 2.57 -5.99
N PRO A 48 -1.23 3.42 -5.15
CA PRO A 48 -1.78 3.74 -3.84
C PRO A 48 -3.21 4.26 -3.90
N THR A 49 -4.10 3.73 -3.04
CA THR A 49 -5.55 3.98 -3.09
C THR A 49 -6.02 5.21 -2.32
N TYR A 50 -5.15 5.79 -1.50
CA TYR A 50 -5.44 6.97 -0.69
C TYR A 50 -4.38 8.04 -0.93
N LYS A 51 -4.67 9.34 -1.03
CA LYS A 51 -5.98 9.99 -1.09
C LYS A 51 -6.13 10.65 -2.46
N TYR A 52 -7.28 10.45 -3.09
CA TYR A 52 -7.66 11.12 -4.33
C TYR A 52 -8.53 12.35 -4.07
N ASP A 53 -8.53 13.27 -5.02
CA ASP A 53 -9.56 14.30 -5.13
C ASP A 53 -10.88 13.65 -5.58
N VAL A 54 -12.01 14.21 -5.12
CA VAL A 54 -13.31 13.57 -5.36
C VAL A 54 -13.67 13.66 -6.83
N GLY A 55 -13.95 12.49 -7.44
CA GLY A 55 -14.36 12.39 -8.84
C GLY A 55 -13.19 12.41 -9.84
N THR A 56 -11.94 12.30 -9.37
CA THR A 56 -10.76 12.24 -10.24
C THR A 56 -9.80 11.14 -9.79
N ASP A 57 -8.82 10.83 -10.66
CA ASP A 57 -7.67 10.00 -10.32
C ASP A 57 -6.45 10.83 -9.87
N ASP A 58 -6.65 12.13 -9.60
CA ASP A 58 -5.61 13.02 -9.10
C ASP A 58 -5.44 12.85 -7.60
N TYR A 59 -4.17 12.77 -7.15
CA TYR A 59 -3.85 12.67 -5.73
C TYR A 59 -4.01 14.01 -5.00
N ASP A 60 -4.58 13.95 -3.80
CA ASP A 60 -4.96 15.05 -2.88
C ASP A 60 -4.23 16.37 -3.18
N THR A 61 -4.93 17.28 -3.87
CA THR A 61 -4.48 18.64 -4.18
C THR A 61 -4.90 19.67 -3.15
N SER A 62 -5.66 19.27 -2.11
CA SER A 62 -6.00 20.15 -0.99
C SER A 62 -4.75 20.67 -0.27
N GLU A 63 -4.90 21.71 0.54
CA GLU A 63 -3.82 22.28 1.36
C GLU A 63 -3.02 21.24 2.16
N LYS A 64 -3.68 20.17 2.61
CA LYS A 64 -3.06 19.09 3.38
C LYS A 64 -2.10 18.23 2.55
N ARG A 65 -2.26 18.21 1.22
CA ARG A 65 -1.41 17.49 0.25
C ARG A 65 -0.95 16.12 0.76
N ARG A 66 -1.90 15.24 1.11
CA ARG A 66 -1.53 13.94 1.69
C ARG A 66 -0.69 13.14 0.71
N SER A 67 0.27 12.39 1.24
CA SER A 67 1.09 11.48 0.44
C SER A 67 0.27 10.27 0.02
N PRO A 68 0.38 9.81 -1.24
CA PRO A 68 -0.26 8.58 -1.67
C PRO A 68 0.15 7.38 -0.79
N ALA A 69 -0.81 6.55 -0.39
CA ALA A 69 -0.62 5.40 0.48
C ALA A 69 -1.65 4.27 0.20
N TRP A 70 -1.28 3.03 0.51
CA TRP A 70 -2.18 1.87 0.46
C TRP A 70 -2.87 1.68 1.81
N CYS A 71 -3.95 2.44 2.04
CA CYS A 71 -4.74 2.34 3.27
C CYS A 71 -5.76 1.21 3.24
N ASP A 72 -6.19 0.80 2.04
CA ASP A 72 -7.17 -0.27 1.84
C ASP A 72 -6.42 -1.58 1.56
N ARG A 73 -6.58 -2.56 2.46
CA ARG A 73 -5.77 -3.80 2.45
C ARG A 73 -6.65 -5.01 2.73
N LEU A 74 -6.42 -6.10 2.00
CA LEU A 74 -7.07 -7.39 2.20
C LEU A 74 -6.03 -8.42 2.63
N LEU A 75 -6.13 -8.91 3.87
CA LEU A 75 -5.24 -9.94 4.41
C LEU A 75 -6.06 -11.16 4.81
N TYR A 76 -5.53 -12.35 4.64
CA TYR A 76 -6.19 -13.60 4.99
C TYR A 76 -5.27 -14.53 5.79
N ARG A 77 -5.86 -15.49 6.51
CA ARG A 77 -5.10 -16.51 7.25
C ARG A 77 -5.80 -17.86 7.10
N GLY A 78 -5.06 -18.87 6.66
CA GLY A 78 -5.63 -20.18 6.38
C GLY A 78 -4.84 -20.89 5.29
N ARG A 79 -3.53 -21.07 5.52
CA ARG A 79 -2.60 -21.64 4.55
C ARG A 79 -3.14 -22.98 4.02
N GLY A 80 -3.30 -23.09 2.70
CA GLY A 80 -3.85 -24.27 2.03
C GLY A 80 -5.38 -24.42 2.07
N ARG A 81 -6.10 -23.54 2.76
CA ARG A 81 -7.58 -23.53 2.82
C ARG A 81 -8.19 -22.32 2.12
N ILE A 82 -7.50 -21.18 2.17
CA ILE A 82 -7.89 -19.94 1.52
C ILE A 82 -6.89 -19.65 0.43
N LYS A 83 -7.39 -19.34 -0.76
CA LYS A 83 -6.61 -18.85 -1.88
C LYS A 83 -7.22 -17.54 -2.35
N GLN A 84 -6.49 -16.45 -2.16
CA GLN A 84 -6.85 -15.19 -2.79
C GLN A 84 -6.59 -15.32 -4.31
N LEU A 85 -7.61 -15.08 -5.13
CA LEU A 85 -7.54 -15.26 -6.59
C LEU A 85 -7.04 -14.00 -7.28
N ASP A 86 -7.49 -12.84 -6.82
CA ASP A 86 -7.12 -11.54 -7.33
C ASP A 86 -7.17 -10.49 -6.21
N TYR A 87 -6.72 -9.28 -6.52
CA TYR A 87 -6.95 -8.10 -5.70
C TYR A 87 -8.26 -7.41 -6.03
#